data_AF-J5HSV9-F1
#
_entry.id   AF-J5HSV9-F1
#
_cell.length_a   1.000
_cell.length_b   1.000
_cell.length_c   1.000
_cell.angle_alpha   90.00
_cell.angle_beta   90.00
_cell.angle_gamma   90.00
#
_symmetry.space_group_name_H-M   'P 1'
#
loop_
_entity.id
_entity.type
_entity.pdbx_description
1 polymer ?
#
loop_
_entity_poly.entity_id
_entity_poly.type
_entity_poly.pdbx_seq_one_letter_code
_entity_poly.pdbx_strand_id
1 'polypeptide(L)'
;MYFPEQDKLLRLAKILDLSLGILTENSPEKDREEHNIVHKDTKEHHTMHKDTKVIAICGLTRDKSEMMRLHDQWRAEGKNPIILKPFDFFRQEDWLTACRMWASQRKLLEKADLVYIVNRDCSLHPCLWHVACYAFMTDKAMNMSSPVAPEDIEGMALHHMDLAEEGALSQMDGVRHRGFDERSCIYFNHRGKAVADPWVSLETQYDGSIPWVSHEDKDLCVDPFDCYGKSKTADFIELMVNKFYPERDEAYQEKIRQYNQLVYDVDHFDAKALSEINLETFSKHYSDDLRQINLKEINLWSYWQGGRSHLDADILLVGQDFSGLEGDNPLLDYQKDRFDYLKDIAGYSTTDNNLCELFAELGFPDLRNNRNTYRQLFFTNFVPWYRKNMEGNSGNFNPKWIAPSLPFFKRLVEIIEPKIILCLGQEIFIAVLKAGGKSHKRGGYNKVIETGAVEIEIGSVKSAVYPLAHPGSLGTSNRKRGTSEKDGLSLQKADWRKIAEKLADAGRPLGPFRWMPRVIRPTDV
;
A
#
# COMPACT_ATOMS: atom_id res chain seq x y z
N MET A 1 -21.61 -25.08 27.43
CA MET A 1 -22.74 -24.17 27.15
C MET A 1 -23.01 -24.22 25.66
N TYR A 2 -24.27 -24.42 25.28
CA TYR A 2 -24.74 -24.55 23.90
C TYR A 2 -24.86 -23.14 23.31
N PHE A 3 -24.08 -22.80 22.28
CA PHE A 3 -24.08 -21.47 21.67
C PHE A 3 -25.15 -21.37 20.57
N PRO A 4 -26.19 -20.53 20.72
CA PRO A 4 -27.28 -20.36 19.74
C PRO A 4 -26.87 -19.62 18.44
N GLU A 5 -25.64 -19.14 18.35
CA GLU A 5 -25.14 -18.30 17.25
C GLU A 5 -24.76 -19.09 16.00
N GLN A 6 -24.26 -20.33 16.15
CA GLN A 6 -23.98 -21.21 15.01
C GLN A 6 -25.26 -21.61 14.27
N ASP A 7 -26.34 -21.91 15.00
CA ASP A 7 -27.63 -22.28 14.41
C ASP A 7 -28.29 -21.09 13.71
N LYS A 8 -28.01 -19.85 14.14
CA LYS A 8 -28.50 -18.63 13.47
C LYS A 8 -27.73 -18.35 12.18
N LEU A 9 -26.40 -18.42 12.19
CA LEU A 9 -25.57 -18.28 10.99
C LEU A 9 -25.80 -19.42 9.97
N LEU A 10 -25.97 -20.67 10.42
CA LEU A 10 -26.29 -21.82 9.53
C LEU A 10 -27.73 -21.75 8.97
N ARG A 11 -28.72 -21.29 9.76
CA ARG A 11 -30.09 -21.10 9.26
C ARG A 11 -30.17 -19.94 8.27
N LEU A 12 -29.33 -18.91 8.44
CA LEU A 12 -29.20 -17.79 7.50
C LEU A 12 -28.46 -18.20 6.23
N ALA A 13 -27.46 -19.09 6.28
CA ALA A 13 -26.83 -19.65 5.08
C ALA A 13 -27.86 -20.29 4.13
N LYS A 14 -28.86 -20.99 4.66
CA LYS A 14 -29.98 -21.54 3.85
C LYS A 14 -30.93 -20.49 3.28
N ILE A 15 -31.07 -19.32 3.90
CA ILE A 15 -31.99 -18.25 3.50
C ILE A 15 -31.31 -17.25 2.54
N LEU A 16 -30.00 -17.01 2.70
CA LEU A 16 -29.18 -16.23 1.77
C LEU A 16 -28.74 -17.03 0.55
N ASP A 17 -28.60 -18.36 0.62
CA ASP A 17 -28.47 -19.24 -0.57
C ASP A 17 -29.65 -19.07 -1.52
N LEU A 18 -30.85 -18.78 -0.99
CA LEU A 18 -32.05 -18.50 -1.79
C LEU A 18 -32.06 -17.09 -2.40
N SER A 19 -31.20 -16.18 -1.94
CA SER A 19 -31.18 -14.76 -2.37
C SER A 19 -29.95 -14.40 -3.21
N LEU A 20 -28.84 -15.14 -3.05
CA LEU A 20 -27.55 -14.96 -3.74
C LEU A 20 -27.14 -16.15 -4.60
N GLY A 21 -28.02 -17.13 -4.83
CA GLY A 21 -27.76 -18.46 -5.37
C GLY A 21 -26.78 -18.58 -6.53
N ILE A 22 -25.48 -18.43 -6.26
CA ILE A 22 -24.39 -19.09 -6.98
C ILE A 22 -23.14 -19.24 -6.10
N LEU A 23 -23.19 -20.03 -5.03
CA LEU A 23 -21.99 -20.57 -4.37
C LEU A 23 -22.24 -21.97 -3.78
N THR A 24 -22.81 -22.90 -4.54
CA THR A 24 -22.72 -24.34 -4.21
C THR A 24 -22.73 -25.19 -5.49
N GLU A 25 -21.62 -25.88 -5.78
CA GLU A 25 -21.66 -27.14 -6.54
C GLU A 25 -21.62 -28.29 -5.52
N ASN A 26 -22.78 -28.94 -5.40
CA ASN A 26 -23.06 -30.36 -5.19
C ASN A 26 -22.43 -31.19 -4.04
N SER A 27 -23.36 -31.68 -3.22
CA SER A 27 -23.45 -32.91 -2.40
C SER A 27 -22.72 -34.18 -2.93
N PRO A 28 -22.57 -35.23 -2.08
CA PRO A 28 -21.36 -36.04 -1.95
C PRO A 28 -21.24 -37.19 -2.95
N GLU A 29 -19.99 -37.58 -3.14
CA GLU A 29 -19.52 -38.78 -3.82
C GLU A 29 -20.39 -40.01 -3.50
N LYS A 30 -20.93 -40.63 -4.55
CA LYS A 30 -21.42 -42.00 -4.52
C LYS A 30 -20.55 -42.84 -5.45
N ASP A 31 -19.88 -43.79 -4.83
CA ASP A 31 -19.30 -44.98 -5.44
C ASP A 31 -20.27 -45.72 -6.39
N ARG A 32 -19.65 -46.57 -7.23
CA ARG A 32 -20.18 -47.58 -8.17
C ARG A 32 -20.24 -47.08 -9.63
N GLU A 33 -19.88 -47.85 -10.64
CA GLU A 33 -19.49 -49.26 -10.77
C GLU A 33 -18.86 -49.39 -12.16
N GLU A 34 -17.85 -50.25 -12.27
CA GLU A 34 -17.31 -50.74 -13.54
C GLU A 34 -18.42 -51.35 -14.40
N HIS A 35 -18.63 -50.84 -15.60
CA HIS A 35 -19.29 -51.62 -16.66
C HIS A 35 -18.60 -51.43 -18.01
N ASN A 36 -17.90 -52.49 -18.40
CA ASN A 36 -17.49 -52.80 -19.77
C ASN A 36 -18.68 -52.70 -20.74
N ILE A 37 -18.56 -51.87 -21.76
CA ILE A 37 -19.23 -52.09 -23.05
C ILE A 37 -18.23 -51.87 -24.18
N VAL A 38 -18.23 -52.84 -25.07
CA VAL A 38 -17.28 -53.11 -26.15
C VAL A 38 -17.76 -52.50 -27.49
N HIS A 39 -16.79 -52.12 -28.31
CA HIS A 39 -16.78 -51.81 -29.77
C HIS A 39 -17.31 -50.45 -30.28
N LYS A 40 -16.42 -49.65 -30.91
CA LYS A 40 -16.10 -49.78 -32.35
C LYS A 40 -14.95 -48.83 -32.76
N ASP A 41 -13.98 -49.37 -33.48
CA ASP A 41 -12.97 -48.61 -34.24
C ASP A 41 -13.62 -47.58 -35.16
N THR A 42 -13.17 -46.32 -35.09
CA THR A 42 -12.95 -45.51 -36.30
C THR A 42 -12.05 -44.30 -35.99
N LYS A 43 -10.87 -44.33 -36.62
CA LYS A 43 -10.09 -43.23 -37.19
C LYS A 43 -9.61 -42.09 -36.27
N GLU A 44 -8.29 -42.09 -36.14
CA GLU A 44 -7.39 -40.97 -35.89
C GLU A 44 -7.98 -39.60 -36.25
N HIS A 45 -8.19 -38.78 -35.22
CA HIS A 45 -7.92 -37.36 -35.30
C HIS A 45 -6.98 -37.01 -34.15
N HIS A 46 -5.69 -36.86 -34.49
CA HIS A 46 -4.74 -36.11 -33.68
C HIS A 46 -5.28 -34.68 -33.54
N THR A 47 -6.00 -34.40 -32.45
CA THR A 47 -6.24 -33.04 -32.02
C THR A 47 -5.09 -32.67 -31.10
N MET A 48 -4.13 -31.94 -31.67
CA MET A 48 -3.24 -31.11 -30.86
C MET A 48 -4.13 -30.20 -30.01
N HIS A 49 -4.23 -30.48 -28.72
CA HIS A 49 -4.69 -29.49 -27.75
C HIS A 49 -3.72 -28.31 -27.82
N LYS A 50 -4.06 -27.27 -28.58
CA LYS A 50 -3.45 -25.96 -28.41
C LYS A 50 -3.94 -25.47 -27.05
N ASP A 51 -3.04 -25.40 -26.08
CA ASP A 51 -3.22 -24.61 -24.85
C ASP A 51 -3.55 -23.17 -25.25
N THR A 52 -4.85 -22.89 -25.36
CA THR A 52 -5.32 -21.61 -25.87
C THR A 52 -5.69 -20.77 -24.66
N LYS A 53 -4.74 -19.95 -24.19
CA LYS A 53 -4.94 -19.05 -23.04
C LYS A 53 -6.23 -18.23 -23.21
N VAL A 54 -7.06 -18.21 -22.17
CA VAL A 54 -8.30 -17.44 -22.08
C VAL A 54 -7.97 -16.01 -21.73
N ILE A 55 -8.48 -15.05 -22.51
CA ILE A 55 -8.19 -13.62 -22.32
C ILE A 55 -9.47 -12.89 -21.95
N ALA A 56 -9.57 -12.38 -20.72
CA ALA A 56 -10.68 -11.50 -20.32
C ALA A 56 -10.43 -10.07 -20.79
N ILE A 57 -11.31 -9.54 -21.62
CA ILE A 57 -11.27 -8.15 -22.08
C ILE A 57 -12.24 -7.33 -21.23
N CYS A 58 -11.77 -6.29 -20.57
CA CYS A 58 -12.59 -5.37 -19.81
C CYS A 58 -12.33 -3.92 -20.19
N GLY A 59 -13.26 -3.03 -19.89
CA GLY A 59 -13.18 -1.61 -20.22
C GLY A 59 -14.45 -0.90 -19.80
N LEU A 60 -14.51 0.40 -20.09
CA LEU A 60 -15.69 1.20 -19.79
C LEU A 60 -16.75 1.08 -20.90
N THR A 61 -17.96 1.56 -20.67
CA THR A 61 -19.06 1.52 -21.67
C THR A 61 -18.65 2.29 -22.93
N ARG A 62 -17.94 3.40 -22.75
CA ARG A 62 -17.36 4.20 -23.84
C ARG A 62 -16.31 3.45 -24.67
N ASP A 63 -15.77 2.35 -24.15
CA ASP A 63 -14.70 1.55 -24.77
C ASP A 63 -15.22 0.24 -25.38
N LYS A 64 -16.54 0.00 -25.32
CA LYS A 64 -17.19 -1.21 -25.85
C LYS A 64 -16.82 -1.52 -27.31
N SER A 65 -16.75 -0.51 -28.17
CA SER A 65 -16.39 -0.71 -29.58
C SER A 65 -14.97 -1.26 -29.75
N GLU A 66 -14.02 -0.78 -28.94
CA GLU A 66 -12.64 -1.26 -28.97
C GLU A 66 -12.52 -2.66 -28.36
N MET A 67 -13.24 -2.93 -27.28
CA MET A 67 -13.32 -4.27 -26.68
C MET A 67 -13.84 -5.31 -27.68
N MET A 68 -14.89 -4.98 -28.45
CA MET A 68 -15.43 -5.84 -29.51
C MET A 68 -14.42 -6.03 -30.66
N ARG A 69 -13.74 -4.96 -31.08
CA ARG A 69 -12.71 -5.02 -32.12
C ARG A 69 -11.57 -5.97 -31.73
N LEU A 70 -11.08 -5.88 -30.49
CA LEU A 70 -10.04 -6.75 -29.95
C LEU A 70 -10.51 -8.20 -29.82
N HIS A 71 -11.75 -8.42 -29.36
CA HIS A 71 -12.35 -9.75 -29.30
C HIS A 71 -12.36 -10.41 -30.69
N ASP A 72 -12.89 -9.74 -31.70
CA ASP A 72 -13.02 -10.30 -33.05
C ASP A 72 -11.64 -10.54 -33.68
N GLN A 73 -10.71 -9.60 -33.49
CA GLN A 73 -9.32 -9.73 -33.95
C GLN A 73 -8.65 -10.95 -33.32
N TRP A 74 -8.67 -11.09 -31.99
CA TRP A 74 -7.99 -12.19 -31.30
C TRP A 74 -8.64 -13.53 -31.55
N ARG A 75 -9.96 -13.57 -31.76
CA ARG A 75 -10.66 -14.77 -32.20
C ARG A 75 -10.21 -15.20 -33.59
N ALA A 76 -10.00 -14.26 -34.51
CA ALA A 76 -9.43 -14.53 -35.83
C ALA A 76 -7.96 -15.00 -35.77
N GLU A 77 -7.19 -14.53 -34.76
CA GLU A 77 -5.83 -15.00 -34.46
C GLU A 77 -5.80 -16.37 -33.76
N GLY A 78 -6.96 -17.00 -33.52
CA GLY A 78 -7.06 -18.31 -32.87
C GLY A 78 -6.86 -18.30 -31.36
N LYS A 79 -6.98 -17.14 -30.70
CA LYS A 79 -7.00 -16.99 -29.24
C LYS A 79 -8.41 -17.20 -28.70
N ASN A 80 -8.56 -17.26 -27.37
CA ASN A 80 -9.85 -17.45 -26.70
C ASN A 80 -10.28 -16.21 -25.87
N PRO A 81 -10.68 -15.10 -26.52
CA PRO A 81 -11.12 -13.90 -25.82
C PRO A 81 -12.53 -14.04 -25.24
N ILE A 82 -12.75 -13.54 -24.04
CA ILE A 82 -14.05 -13.36 -23.40
C ILE A 82 -14.23 -11.89 -23.04
N ILE A 83 -15.43 -11.35 -23.28
CA ILE A 83 -15.74 -9.96 -22.94
C ILE A 83 -16.39 -9.90 -21.56
N LEU A 84 -15.79 -9.12 -20.66
CA LEU A 84 -16.45 -8.70 -19.43
C LEU A 84 -17.44 -7.57 -19.73
N LYS A 85 -18.52 -7.50 -18.96
CA LYS A 85 -19.46 -6.37 -19.04
C LYS A 85 -18.73 -5.09 -18.66
N PRO A 86 -19.04 -3.96 -19.31
CA PRO A 86 -18.43 -2.68 -18.96
C PRO A 86 -18.64 -2.30 -17.49
N PHE A 87 -17.60 -1.72 -16.87
CA PHE A 87 -17.54 -1.53 -15.41
C PHE A 87 -18.15 -0.23 -14.89
N ASP A 88 -18.62 0.68 -15.77
CA ASP A 88 -19.22 1.97 -15.41
C ASP A 88 -20.45 1.84 -14.50
N PHE A 89 -21.01 0.63 -14.42
CA PHE A 89 -22.23 0.31 -13.67
C PHE A 89 -22.00 0.03 -12.18
N PHE A 90 -20.76 -0.07 -11.69
CA PHE A 90 -20.50 -0.23 -10.25
C PHE A 90 -21.07 0.93 -9.40
N ARG A 91 -21.32 2.09 -10.02
CA ARG A 91 -21.84 3.29 -9.34
C ARG A 91 -23.33 3.56 -9.53
N GLN A 92 -24.11 2.66 -10.16
CA GLN A 92 -25.55 2.88 -10.33
C GLN A 92 -26.41 1.82 -9.63
N GLU A 93 -27.21 2.33 -8.69
CA GLU A 93 -28.48 1.82 -8.16
C GLU A 93 -28.47 0.39 -7.54
N ASP A 94 -28.24 0.37 -6.22
CA ASP A 94 -28.38 -0.76 -5.29
C ASP A 94 -27.18 -1.74 -5.16
N TRP A 95 -26.73 -1.92 -3.91
CA TRP A 95 -25.60 -2.78 -3.50
C TRP A 95 -25.74 -4.25 -3.91
N LEU A 96 -26.95 -4.82 -3.86
CA LEU A 96 -27.20 -6.20 -4.29
C LEU A 96 -27.01 -6.35 -5.80
N THR A 97 -27.35 -5.33 -6.57
CA THR A 97 -27.11 -5.32 -8.01
C THR A 97 -25.61 -5.26 -8.33
N ALA A 98 -24.85 -4.40 -7.65
CA ALA A 98 -23.39 -4.39 -7.75
C ALA A 98 -22.76 -5.74 -7.39
N CYS A 99 -23.20 -6.38 -6.29
CA CYS A 99 -22.74 -7.72 -5.89
C CYS A 99 -23.02 -8.79 -6.96
N ARG A 100 -24.25 -8.84 -7.47
CA ARG A 100 -24.65 -9.81 -8.50
C ARG A 100 -23.85 -9.61 -9.79
N MET A 101 -23.59 -8.35 -10.13
CA MET A 101 -22.77 -8.02 -11.29
C MET A 101 -21.32 -8.46 -11.08
N TRP A 102 -20.69 -8.08 -9.96
CA TRP A 102 -19.35 -8.52 -9.60
C TRP A 102 -19.23 -10.05 -9.62
N ALA A 103 -20.13 -10.76 -8.96
CA ALA A 103 -20.17 -12.22 -8.94
C ALA A 103 -20.25 -12.83 -10.36
N SER A 104 -21.00 -12.21 -11.27
CA SER A 104 -21.08 -12.65 -12.67
C SER A 104 -19.78 -12.44 -13.45
N GLN A 105 -19.12 -11.30 -13.24
CA GLN A 105 -17.87 -10.95 -13.92
C GLN A 105 -16.68 -11.75 -13.35
N ARG A 106 -16.66 -11.95 -12.03
CA ARG A 106 -15.65 -12.73 -11.30
C ARG A 106 -15.50 -14.14 -11.85
N LYS A 107 -16.59 -14.85 -12.12
CA LYS A 107 -16.53 -16.20 -12.71
C LYS A 107 -15.88 -16.24 -14.09
N LEU A 108 -16.00 -15.15 -14.85
CA LEU A 108 -15.34 -15.02 -16.15
C LEU A 108 -13.86 -14.71 -15.94
N LEU A 109 -13.52 -13.81 -15.00
CA LEU A 109 -12.15 -13.52 -14.60
C LEU A 109 -11.41 -14.75 -14.07
N GLU A 110 -12.05 -15.59 -13.24
CA GLU A 110 -11.47 -16.82 -12.71
C GLU A 110 -11.00 -17.76 -13.82
N LYS A 111 -11.79 -17.86 -14.90
CA LYS A 111 -11.47 -18.68 -16.09
C LYS A 111 -10.39 -18.07 -16.98
N ALA A 112 -10.06 -16.80 -16.79
CA ALA A 112 -9.09 -16.11 -17.62
C ALA A 112 -7.66 -16.33 -17.12
N ASP A 113 -6.74 -16.60 -18.05
CA ASP A 113 -5.30 -16.67 -17.80
C ASP A 113 -4.65 -15.27 -17.86
N LEU A 114 -5.27 -14.37 -18.64
CA LEU A 114 -4.82 -13.00 -18.87
C LEU A 114 -6.02 -12.05 -18.79
N VAL A 115 -5.83 -10.92 -18.13
CA VAL A 115 -6.77 -9.79 -18.16
C VAL A 115 -6.22 -8.70 -19.08
N TYR A 116 -7.03 -8.23 -20.01
CA TYR A 116 -6.71 -7.09 -20.87
C TYR A 116 -7.66 -5.94 -20.59
N ILE A 117 -7.12 -4.84 -20.07
CA ILE A 117 -7.87 -3.65 -19.69
C ILE A 117 -7.78 -2.61 -20.81
N VAL A 118 -8.93 -2.25 -21.39
CA VAL A 118 -9.05 -1.16 -22.35
C VAL A 118 -9.23 0.14 -21.57
N ASN A 119 -8.19 0.98 -21.59
CA ASN A 119 -8.15 2.33 -21.04
C ASN A 119 -7.52 3.29 -22.05
N ARG A 120 -7.95 4.56 -22.04
CA ARG A 120 -7.43 5.59 -22.95
C ARG A 120 -6.34 6.43 -22.32
N ASP A 121 -6.40 6.60 -21.01
CA ASP A 121 -5.55 7.51 -20.25
C ASP A 121 -4.42 6.74 -19.54
N CYS A 122 -3.35 7.42 -19.17
CA CYS A 122 -2.26 6.85 -18.36
C CYS A 122 -2.68 6.60 -16.89
N SER A 123 -3.96 6.82 -16.56
CA SER A 123 -4.58 6.50 -15.28
C SER A 123 -5.83 5.65 -15.53
N LEU A 124 -6.06 4.63 -14.70
CA LEU A 124 -7.31 3.88 -14.75
C LEU A 124 -8.47 4.72 -14.24
N HIS A 125 -9.63 4.51 -14.85
CA HIS A 125 -10.89 4.97 -14.30
C HIS A 125 -11.21 4.18 -13.02
N PRO A 126 -11.84 4.79 -12.01
CA PRO A 126 -12.16 4.15 -10.73
C PRO A 126 -12.72 2.73 -10.82
N CYS A 127 -13.73 2.51 -11.66
CA CYS A 127 -14.33 1.19 -11.81
C CYS A 127 -13.39 0.09 -12.39
N LEU A 128 -12.29 0.47 -13.05
CA LEU A 128 -11.31 -0.49 -13.59
C LEU A 128 -10.26 -0.88 -12.55
N TRP A 129 -10.08 -0.11 -11.48
CA TRP A 129 -9.16 -0.45 -10.39
C TRP A 129 -9.55 -1.74 -9.70
N HIS A 130 -10.85 -2.00 -9.49
CA HIS A 130 -11.32 -3.27 -8.91
C HIS A 130 -10.87 -4.50 -9.71
N VAL A 131 -10.87 -4.40 -11.05
CA VAL A 131 -10.41 -5.50 -11.91
C VAL A 131 -8.90 -5.65 -11.84
N ALA A 132 -8.17 -4.53 -11.87
CA ALA A 132 -6.71 -4.54 -11.78
C ALA A 132 -6.23 -5.10 -10.43
N CYS A 133 -6.85 -4.68 -9.32
CA CYS A 133 -6.55 -5.16 -7.97
C CYS A 133 -6.89 -6.64 -7.83
N TYR A 134 -8.07 -7.08 -8.29
CA TYR A 134 -8.43 -8.50 -8.30
C TYR A 134 -7.44 -9.35 -9.12
N ALA A 135 -7.05 -8.87 -10.31
CA ALA A 135 -6.08 -9.56 -11.15
C ALA A 135 -4.71 -9.67 -10.46
N PHE A 136 -4.25 -8.59 -9.83
CA PHE A 136 -3.01 -8.56 -9.04
C PHE A 136 -3.06 -9.56 -7.87
N MET A 137 -4.10 -9.50 -7.05
CA MET A 137 -4.31 -10.36 -5.89
C MET A 137 -4.46 -11.86 -6.23
N THR A 138 -4.77 -12.18 -7.49
CA THR A 138 -4.94 -13.55 -7.98
C THR A 138 -3.84 -14.02 -8.92
N ASP A 139 -2.71 -13.28 -8.96
CA ASP A 139 -1.55 -13.51 -9.85
C ASP A 139 -1.90 -13.67 -11.33
N LYS A 140 -2.98 -13.04 -11.79
CA LYS A 140 -3.35 -13.09 -13.20
C LYS A 140 -2.44 -12.17 -13.99
N ALA A 141 -1.98 -12.67 -15.14
CA ALA A 141 -1.28 -11.81 -16.07
C ALA A 141 -2.21 -10.65 -16.48
N MET A 142 -1.66 -9.45 -16.62
CA MET A 142 -2.43 -8.27 -16.97
C MET A 142 -1.74 -7.44 -18.04
N ASN A 143 -2.51 -6.99 -19.02
CA ASN A 143 -2.11 -6.08 -20.08
C ASN A 143 -3.12 -4.93 -20.19
N MET A 144 -2.68 -3.79 -20.73
CA MET A 144 -3.51 -2.59 -20.86
C MET A 144 -3.26 -1.90 -22.19
N SER A 145 -4.27 -1.22 -22.74
CA SER A 145 -4.08 -0.42 -23.97
C SER A 145 -3.23 0.82 -23.73
N SER A 146 -3.37 1.45 -22.56
CA SER A 146 -2.46 2.50 -22.07
C SER A 146 -1.78 1.97 -20.81
N PRO A 147 -0.44 1.81 -20.81
CA PRO A 147 0.27 1.26 -19.65
C PRO A 147 0.04 2.09 -18.39
N VAL A 148 -0.18 1.39 -17.27
CA VAL A 148 -0.19 1.94 -15.92
C VAL A 148 0.98 1.33 -15.17
N ALA A 149 1.62 2.11 -14.28
CA ALA A 149 2.79 1.61 -13.59
C ALA A 149 2.41 0.41 -12.70
N PRO A 150 3.16 -0.71 -12.74
CA PRO A 150 2.92 -1.84 -11.84
C PRO A 150 2.83 -1.44 -10.36
N GLU A 151 3.59 -0.42 -9.96
CA GLU A 151 3.62 0.13 -8.60
C GLU A 151 2.34 0.90 -8.25
N ASP A 152 1.64 1.51 -9.23
CA ASP A 152 0.32 2.10 -9.00
C ASP A 152 -0.70 0.98 -8.69
N ILE A 153 -0.63 -0.14 -9.42
CA ILE A 153 -1.51 -1.30 -9.23
C ILE A 153 -1.26 -1.98 -7.90
N GLU A 154 0.00 -2.21 -7.55
CA GLU A 154 0.39 -2.75 -6.25
C GLU A 154 -0.10 -1.85 -5.11
N GLY A 155 0.15 -0.54 -5.21
CA GLY A 155 -0.30 0.42 -4.19
C GLY A 155 -1.82 0.45 -4.01
N MET A 156 -2.59 0.38 -5.10
CA MET A 156 -4.05 0.27 -5.05
C MET A 156 -4.53 -1.06 -4.46
N ALA A 157 -3.91 -2.18 -4.84
CA ALA A 157 -4.30 -3.49 -4.34
C ALA A 157 -4.05 -3.62 -2.83
N LEU A 158 -2.91 -3.12 -2.35
CA LEU A 158 -2.64 -3.04 -0.91
C LEU A 158 -3.63 -2.12 -0.22
N HIS A 159 -4.00 -0.97 -0.82
CA HIS A 159 -5.04 -0.08 -0.29
C HIS A 159 -6.38 -0.79 -0.11
N HIS A 160 -6.78 -1.61 -1.08
CA HIS A 160 -7.97 -2.42 -0.98
C HIS A 160 -7.89 -3.45 0.16
N MET A 161 -6.75 -4.13 0.32
CA MET A 161 -6.52 -5.08 1.42
C MET A 161 -6.69 -4.42 2.79
N ASP A 162 -6.06 -3.27 3.02
CA ASP A 162 -6.12 -2.56 4.30
C ASP A 162 -7.55 -2.09 4.64
N LEU A 163 -8.26 -1.55 3.65
CA LEU A 163 -9.66 -1.17 3.81
C LEU A 163 -10.54 -2.38 4.14
N ALA A 164 -10.28 -3.53 3.52
CA ALA A 164 -11.02 -4.75 3.76
C ALA A 164 -10.74 -5.35 5.14
N GLU A 165 -9.49 -5.31 5.61
CA GLU A 165 -9.10 -5.73 6.96
C GLU A 165 -9.74 -4.83 8.03
N GLU A 166 -9.68 -3.49 7.86
CA GLU A 166 -10.34 -2.52 8.73
C GLU A 166 -11.86 -2.76 8.77
N GLY A 167 -12.46 -3.01 7.62
CA GLY A 167 -13.88 -3.31 7.50
C GLY A 167 -14.25 -4.64 8.16
N ALA A 168 -13.42 -5.67 8.03
CA ALA A 168 -13.66 -6.99 8.62
C ALA A 168 -13.67 -6.90 10.15
N LEU A 169 -12.68 -6.19 10.71
CA LEU A 169 -12.59 -5.93 12.15
C LEU A 169 -13.81 -5.13 12.65
N SER A 170 -14.16 -4.04 11.94
CA SER A 170 -15.30 -3.18 12.28
C SER A 170 -16.64 -3.94 12.24
N GLN A 171 -16.83 -4.79 11.22
CA GLN A 171 -17.98 -5.67 11.11
C GLN A 171 -18.05 -6.64 12.29
N MET A 172 -16.92 -7.24 12.68
CA MET A 172 -16.87 -8.17 13.80
C MET A 172 -17.16 -7.50 15.14
N ASP A 173 -16.62 -6.30 15.39
CA ASP A 173 -16.99 -5.48 16.56
C ASP A 173 -18.49 -5.18 16.57
N GLY A 174 -19.05 -4.78 15.42
CA GLY A 174 -20.47 -4.50 15.26
C GLY A 174 -21.35 -5.69 15.64
N VAL A 175 -21.04 -6.87 15.10
CA VAL A 175 -21.79 -8.12 15.37
C VAL A 175 -21.70 -8.49 16.86
N ARG A 176 -20.51 -8.42 17.46
CA ARG A 176 -20.28 -8.86 18.84
C ARG A 176 -20.82 -7.90 19.91
N HIS A 177 -20.80 -6.59 19.64
CA HIS A 177 -21.02 -5.58 20.68
C HIS A 177 -22.16 -4.61 20.41
N ARG A 178 -22.60 -4.43 19.16
CA ARG A 178 -23.52 -3.33 18.78
C ARG A 178 -24.86 -3.80 18.22
N GLY A 179 -25.12 -5.10 18.20
CA GLY A 179 -26.36 -5.65 17.62
C GLY A 179 -26.50 -5.34 16.14
N PHE A 180 -25.38 -5.30 15.41
CA PHE A 180 -25.32 -5.03 13.97
C PHE A 180 -26.17 -6.04 13.20
N ASP A 181 -26.89 -5.61 12.16
CA ASP A 181 -27.71 -6.52 11.34
C ASP A 181 -26.78 -7.48 10.57
N GLU A 182 -26.76 -8.74 10.99
CA GLU A 182 -25.97 -9.81 10.38
C GLU A 182 -26.21 -9.94 8.86
N ARG A 183 -27.38 -9.51 8.34
CA ARG A 183 -27.68 -9.50 6.89
C ARG A 183 -26.85 -8.49 6.09
N SER A 184 -26.26 -7.54 6.79
CA SER A 184 -25.38 -6.53 6.20
C SER A 184 -23.91 -6.93 6.25
N CYS A 185 -23.58 -8.11 6.77
CA CYS A 185 -22.21 -8.59 6.80
C CYS A 185 -21.77 -9.16 5.44
N ILE A 186 -20.53 -8.88 5.04
CA ILE A 186 -19.86 -9.60 3.95
C ILE A 186 -19.17 -10.82 4.56
N TYR A 187 -19.36 -11.98 3.93
CA TYR A 187 -18.73 -13.23 4.34
C TYR A 187 -18.62 -14.18 3.14
N PHE A 188 -17.79 -15.20 3.25
CA PHE A 188 -17.79 -16.36 2.34
C PHE A 188 -17.79 -17.68 3.11
N ASN A 189 -18.17 -18.77 2.45
CA ASN A 189 -18.15 -20.10 3.06
C ASN A 189 -16.80 -20.81 2.84
N HIS A 190 -16.25 -21.34 3.93
CA HIS A 190 -15.06 -22.20 3.92
C HIS A 190 -15.26 -23.38 4.88
N ARG A 191 -15.13 -24.62 4.37
CA ARG A 191 -15.31 -25.87 5.15
C ARG A 191 -16.61 -25.90 5.97
N GLY A 192 -17.71 -25.43 5.39
CA GLY A 192 -19.03 -25.43 6.03
C GLY A 192 -19.24 -24.34 7.09
N LYS A 193 -18.27 -23.45 7.29
CA LYS A 193 -18.37 -22.29 8.18
C LYS A 193 -18.35 -20.99 7.38
N ALA A 194 -19.06 -19.97 7.84
CA ALA A 194 -18.93 -18.62 7.32
C ALA A 194 -17.56 -18.03 7.74
N VAL A 195 -16.98 -17.17 6.94
CA VAL A 195 -15.77 -16.41 7.27
C VAL A 195 -16.10 -14.95 7.00
N ALA A 196 -16.20 -14.18 8.08
CA ALA A 196 -16.55 -12.76 8.07
C ALA A 196 -15.32 -11.87 8.32
N ASP A 197 -14.23 -12.49 8.76
CA ASP A 197 -12.92 -11.90 8.95
C ASP A 197 -11.85 -12.90 8.47
N PRO A 198 -11.34 -12.73 7.24
CA PRO A 198 -10.34 -13.62 6.67
C PRO A 198 -8.96 -13.52 7.32
N TRP A 199 -8.66 -12.51 8.13
CA TRP A 199 -7.36 -12.39 8.78
C TRP A 199 -7.26 -13.20 10.07
N VAL A 200 -8.35 -13.87 10.45
CA VAL A 200 -8.46 -14.68 11.66
C VAL A 200 -8.63 -16.14 11.29
N SER A 201 -8.00 -17.04 12.05
CA SER A 201 -8.20 -18.48 11.85
C SER A 201 -9.67 -18.90 12.08
N LEU A 202 -10.14 -19.89 11.31
CA LEU A 202 -11.47 -20.50 11.45
C LEU A 202 -11.78 -21.08 12.84
N GLU A 203 -10.76 -21.37 13.63
CA GLU A 203 -10.92 -21.91 14.99
C GLU A 203 -11.10 -20.76 15.98
N THR A 204 -10.26 -19.74 15.87
CA THR A 204 -10.26 -18.56 16.74
C THR A 204 -11.45 -17.65 16.50
N GLN A 205 -11.87 -17.46 15.24
CA GLN A 205 -12.96 -16.55 14.89
C GLN A 205 -14.28 -16.90 15.62
N TYR A 206 -14.42 -18.18 15.98
CA TYR A 206 -15.58 -18.76 16.69
C TYR A 206 -15.28 -19.20 18.12
N ASP A 207 -14.08 -18.93 18.62
CA ASP A 207 -13.76 -19.15 20.02
C ASP A 207 -14.43 -18.05 20.86
N GLY A 208 -15.61 -18.37 21.39
CA GLY A 208 -16.38 -17.49 22.26
C GLY A 208 -15.69 -17.15 23.60
N SER A 209 -14.50 -17.68 23.87
CA SER A 209 -13.68 -17.29 25.02
C SER A 209 -12.85 -16.03 24.78
N ILE A 210 -12.67 -15.61 23.52
CA ILE A 210 -11.86 -14.45 23.15
C ILE A 210 -12.78 -13.28 22.78
N PRO A 211 -12.96 -12.28 23.67
CA PRO A 211 -13.86 -11.17 23.41
C PRO A 211 -13.42 -10.30 22.23
N TRP A 212 -12.11 -10.15 22.01
CA TRP A 212 -11.52 -9.32 20.98
C TRP A 212 -10.49 -10.11 20.17
N VAL A 213 -10.68 -10.21 18.86
CA VAL A 213 -9.65 -10.80 18.00
C VAL A 213 -8.69 -9.70 17.56
N SER A 214 -7.39 -9.96 17.69
CA SER A 214 -6.34 -9.06 17.23
C SER A 214 -5.71 -9.64 15.96
N HIS A 215 -5.64 -8.82 14.90
CA HIS A 215 -4.90 -9.17 13.68
C HIS A 215 -3.37 -9.15 13.86
N GLU A 216 -2.90 -8.71 15.04
CA GLU A 216 -1.47 -8.65 15.37
C GLU A 216 -1.00 -9.86 16.19
N ASP A 217 -1.93 -10.66 16.73
CA ASP A 217 -1.61 -11.85 17.49
C ASP A 217 -1.27 -13.01 16.55
N LYS A 218 0.01 -13.37 16.51
CA LYS A 218 0.55 -14.42 15.63
C LYS A 218 -0.03 -15.80 15.88
N ASP A 219 -0.59 -16.05 17.06
CA ASP A 219 -1.23 -17.32 17.38
C ASP A 219 -2.67 -17.37 16.86
N LEU A 220 -3.24 -16.23 16.46
CA LEU A 220 -4.64 -16.07 16.06
C LEU A 220 -4.81 -15.69 14.59
N CYS A 221 -3.89 -14.90 14.05
CA CYS A 221 -3.95 -14.40 12.69
C CYS A 221 -3.45 -15.42 11.66
N VAL A 222 -3.97 -15.32 10.44
CA VAL A 222 -3.57 -16.16 9.30
C VAL A 222 -3.38 -15.28 8.07
N ASP A 223 -2.52 -15.69 7.15
CA ASP A 223 -2.54 -15.12 5.80
C ASP A 223 -3.82 -15.60 5.08
N PRO A 224 -4.74 -14.69 4.72
CA PRO A 224 -5.99 -15.08 4.10
C PRO A 224 -5.82 -15.69 2.72
N PHE A 225 -4.80 -15.30 1.96
CA PHE A 225 -4.54 -15.83 0.61
C PHE A 225 -4.08 -17.29 0.68
N ASP A 226 -3.24 -17.62 1.67
CA ASP A 226 -2.77 -19.00 1.91
C ASP A 226 -3.84 -19.88 2.57
N CYS A 227 -4.56 -19.35 3.56
CA CYS A 227 -5.53 -20.11 4.34
C CYS A 227 -6.84 -20.37 3.55
N TYR A 228 -7.37 -19.34 2.89
CA TYR A 228 -8.69 -19.38 2.26
C TYR A 228 -8.66 -19.47 0.74
N GLY A 229 -7.51 -19.16 0.13
CA GLY A 229 -7.28 -19.20 -1.31
C GLY A 229 -7.50 -17.83 -1.98
N LYS A 230 -6.62 -17.52 -2.93
CA LYS A 230 -6.52 -16.19 -3.56
C LYS A 230 -7.84 -15.64 -4.10
N SER A 231 -8.60 -16.44 -4.84
CA SER A 231 -9.86 -15.97 -5.44
C SER A 231 -10.94 -15.62 -4.43
N LYS A 232 -11.05 -16.37 -3.32
CA LYS A 232 -12.05 -16.08 -2.27
C LYS A 232 -11.67 -14.83 -1.49
N THR A 233 -10.39 -14.72 -1.15
CA THR A 233 -9.83 -13.58 -0.43
C THR A 233 -9.94 -12.30 -1.24
N ALA A 234 -9.52 -12.33 -2.51
CA ALA A 234 -9.65 -11.19 -3.42
C ALA A 234 -11.11 -10.76 -3.62
N ASP A 235 -12.04 -11.72 -3.73
CA ASP A 235 -13.48 -11.43 -3.85
C ASP A 235 -14.02 -10.73 -2.60
N PHE A 236 -13.66 -11.24 -1.41
CA PHE A 236 -14.02 -10.60 -0.15
C PHE A 236 -13.50 -9.16 -0.09
N ILE A 237 -12.23 -8.94 -0.42
CA ILE A 237 -11.60 -7.62 -0.40
C ILE A 237 -12.34 -6.64 -1.30
N GLU A 238 -12.57 -7.01 -2.56
CA GLU A 238 -13.23 -6.12 -3.52
C GLU A 238 -14.67 -5.80 -3.13
N LEU A 239 -15.40 -6.76 -2.54
CA LEU A 239 -16.74 -6.51 -2.01
C LEU A 239 -16.71 -5.56 -0.80
N MET A 240 -15.75 -5.70 0.10
CA MET A 240 -15.60 -4.84 1.28
C MET A 240 -15.34 -3.39 0.88
N VAL A 241 -14.39 -3.16 -0.02
CA VAL A 241 -14.04 -1.82 -0.52
C VAL A 241 -15.24 -1.17 -1.20
N ASN A 242 -15.87 -1.88 -2.15
CA ASN A 242 -17.02 -1.37 -2.88
C ASN A 242 -18.19 -0.99 -1.95
N LYS A 243 -18.41 -1.76 -0.88
CA LYS A 243 -19.55 -1.54 0.01
C LYS A 243 -19.33 -0.39 0.98
N PHE A 244 -18.19 -0.41 1.66
CA PHE A 244 -18.00 0.36 2.88
C PHE A 244 -17.08 1.57 2.68
N TYR A 245 -16.23 1.55 1.64
CA TYR A 245 -15.17 2.53 1.47
C TYR A 245 -15.02 3.12 0.05
N PRO A 246 -16.10 3.31 -0.75
CA PRO A 246 -15.95 3.82 -2.11
C PRO A 246 -15.35 5.23 -2.17
N GLU A 247 -15.71 6.12 -1.22
CA GLU A 247 -15.17 7.48 -1.18
C GLU A 247 -13.69 7.52 -0.80
N ARG A 248 -13.24 6.62 0.09
CA ARG A 248 -11.82 6.52 0.49
C ARG A 248 -10.96 5.99 -0.66
N ASP A 249 -11.47 5.00 -1.38
CA ASP A 249 -10.84 4.48 -2.59
C ASP A 249 -10.68 5.59 -3.66
N GLU A 250 -11.75 6.33 -3.96
CA GLU A 250 -11.69 7.45 -4.91
C GLU A 250 -10.68 8.53 -4.50
N ALA A 251 -10.65 8.88 -3.20
CA ALA A 251 -9.68 9.82 -2.68
C ALA A 251 -8.23 9.31 -2.85
N TYR A 252 -7.98 8.03 -2.61
CA TYR A 252 -6.64 7.45 -2.78
C TYR A 252 -6.19 7.42 -4.24
N GLN A 253 -7.10 7.11 -5.17
CA GLN A 253 -6.81 7.18 -6.61
C GLN A 253 -6.44 8.60 -7.06
N GLU A 254 -7.11 9.61 -6.51
CA GLU A 254 -6.76 11.00 -6.75
C GLU A 254 -5.39 11.36 -6.17
N LYS A 255 -5.03 10.84 -4.99
CA LYS A 255 -3.68 10.98 -4.42
C LYS A 255 -2.62 10.40 -5.36
N ILE A 256 -2.82 9.21 -5.93
CA ILE A 256 -1.91 8.62 -6.92
C ILE A 256 -1.73 9.56 -8.12
N ARG A 257 -2.82 10.08 -8.67
CA ARG A 257 -2.77 11.01 -9.81
C ARG A 257 -1.96 12.26 -9.49
N GLN A 258 -2.21 12.87 -8.34
CA GLN A 258 -1.49 14.07 -7.89
C GLN A 258 -0.01 13.78 -7.61
N TYR A 259 0.29 12.62 -7.03
CA TYR A 259 1.65 12.17 -6.78
C TYR A 259 2.43 11.93 -8.08
N ASN A 260 1.83 11.27 -9.07
CA ASN A 260 2.43 11.07 -10.39
C ASN A 260 2.78 12.41 -11.06
N GLN A 261 1.88 13.40 -10.95
CA GLN A 261 2.16 14.75 -11.44
C GLN A 261 3.29 15.42 -10.66
N LEU A 262 3.34 15.25 -9.35
CA LEU A 262 4.41 15.79 -8.50
C LEU A 262 5.79 15.23 -8.88
N VAL A 263 5.90 13.91 -9.07
CA VAL A 263 7.13 13.25 -9.50
C VAL A 263 7.56 13.78 -10.87
N TYR A 264 6.63 13.85 -11.83
CA TYR A 264 6.90 14.41 -13.15
C TYR A 264 7.46 15.83 -13.07
N ASP A 265 6.81 16.71 -12.29
CA ASP A 265 7.23 18.12 -12.17
C ASP A 265 8.61 18.28 -11.52
N VAL A 266 8.95 17.40 -10.56
CA VAL A 266 10.28 17.40 -9.94
C VAL A 266 11.36 16.98 -10.93
N ASP A 267 11.10 15.93 -11.72
CA ASP A 267 12.07 15.39 -12.67
C ASP A 267 12.23 16.25 -13.93
N HIS A 268 11.21 17.06 -14.24
CA HIS A 268 11.20 18.02 -15.36
C HIS A 268 11.43 19.47 -14.91
N PHE A 269 11.95 19.67 -13.69
CA PHE A 269 12.31 21.00 -13.20
C PHE A 269 13.48 21.61 -14.01
N ASP A 270 13.61 22.95 -13.99
CA ASP A 270 14.62 23.68 -14.77
C ASP A 270 16.05 23.19 -14.46
N ALA A 271 16.59 22.43 -15.41
CA ALA A 271 17.92 21.82 -15.32
C ALA A 271 19.06 22.84 -15.27
N LYS A 272 18.85 24.05 -15.78
CA LYS A 272 19.84 25.14 -15.69
C LYS A 272 19.83 25.72 -14.29
N ALA A 273 18.65 26.01 -13.75
CA ALA A 273 18.50 26.52 -12.38
C ALA A 273 19.07 25.54 -11.34
N LEU A 274 18.87 24.24 -11.51
CA LEU A 274 19.46 23.22 -10.63
C LEU A 274 20.99 23.19 -10.73
N SER A 275 21.53 23.23 -11.94
CA SER A 275 22.98 23.20 -12.14
C SER A 275 23.68 24.42 -11.51
N GLU A 276 23.03 25.59 -11.48
CA GLU A 276 23.55 26.81 -10.81
C GLU A 276 23.66 26.65 -9.29
N ILE A 277 22.89 25.74 -8.69
CA ILE A 277 22.95 25.41 -7.26
C ILE A 277 23.57 24.03 -6.99
N ASN A 278 24.27 23.46 -7.98
CA ASN A 278 24.97 22.17 -7.90
C ASN A 278 24.06 20.97 -7.62
N LEU A 279 22.85 20.99 -8.19
CA LEU A 279 21.90 19.87 -8.18
C LEU A 279 21.59 19.41 -9.61
N GLU A 280 21.03 18.22 -9.73
CA GLU A 280 20.49 17.67 -10.97
C GLU A 280 19.28 16.78 -10.74
N THR A 281 18.44 16.65 -11.77
CA THR A 281 17.34 15.70 -11.79
C THR A 281 17.86 14.29 -12.08
N PHE A 282 17.05 13.28 -11.76
CA PHE A 282 17.43 11.89 -11.98
C PHE A 282 17.62 11.60 -13.47
N SER A 283 16.64 12.00 -14.29
CA SER A 283 16.65 11.72 -15.73
C SER A 283 17.81 12.35 -16.49
N LYS A 284 18.36 13.47 -16.00
CA LYS A 284 19.52 14.11 -16.64
C LYS A 284 20.81 13.30 -16.50
N HIS A 285 20.94 12.50 -15.45
CA HIS A 285 22.16 11.73 -15.20
C HIS A 285 22.27 10.49 -16.11
N TYR A 286 21.14 9.88 -16.48
CA TYR A 286 21.10 8.61 -17.22
C TYR A 286 20.76 8.77 -18.72
N SER A 287 20.98 9.95 -19.29
CA SER A 287 20.50 10.27 -20.65
C SER A 287 21.23 9.56 -21.79
N ASP A 288 22.41 8.97 -21.56
CA ASP A 288 23.38 8.78 -22.65
C ASP A 288 23.62 7.36 -23.17
N ASP A 289 23.04 6.29 -22.62
CA ASP A 289 22.89 5.02 -23.38
C ASP A 289 22.01 4.01 -22.63
N LEU A 290 20.98 3.51 -23.32
CA LEU A 290 20.09 2.42 -22.91
C LEU A 290 19.23 2.66 -21.64
N ARG A 291 17.93 2.92 -21.89
CA ARG A 291 16.75 2.89 -20.99
C ARG A 291 16.32 4.27 -20.50
N GLN A 292 15.18 4.75 -21.02
CA GLN A 292 14.37 5.81 -20.43
C GLN A 292 13.86 5.36 -19.04
N ILE A 293 14.73 5.28 -18.04
CA ILE A 293 14.31 5.02 -16.66
C ILE A 293 13.77 6.34 -16.13
N ASN A 294 12.48 6.57 -16.32
CA ASN A 294 11.79 7.61 -15.57
C ASN A 294 11.81 7.20 -14.10
N LEU A 295 12.34 8.07 -13.23
CA LEU A 295 12.18 7.91 -11.79
C LEU A 295 10.68 7.84 -11.50
N LYS A 296 10.22 6.73 -10.95
CA LYS A 296 8.80 6.57 -10.65
C LYS A 296 8.44 7.30 -9.37
N GLU A 297 9.36 7.42 -8.42
CA GLU A 297 9.12 8.02 -7.11
C GLU A 297 9.74 9.42 -6.97
N ILE A 298 9.35 10.18 -5.94
CA ILE A 298 9.80 11.57 -5.74
C ILE A 298 11.31 11.70 -5.48
N ASN A 299 11.93 10.66 -4.92
CA ASN A 299 13.37 10.48 -4.78
C ASN A 299 13.68 9.01 -4.42
N LEU A 300 14.97 8.64 -4.41
CA LEU A 300 15.40 7.27 -4.13
C LEU A 300 15.00 6.72 -2.74
N TRP A 301 14.69 7.58 -1.76
CA TRP A 301 14.37 7.11 -0.40
C TRP A 301 12.96 6.57 -0.30
N SER A 302 12.07 7.11 -1.13
CA SER A 302 10.68 6.67 -1.21
C SER A 302 10.56 5.22 -1.69
N TYR A 303 11.59 4.65 -2.33
CA TYR A 303 11.61 3.21 -2.66
C TYR A 303 11.85 2.29 -1.45
N TRP A 304 12.27 2.82 -0.29
CA TRP A 304 12.47 2.04 0.93
C TRP A 304 11.16 1.92 1.75
N GLN A 305 10.56 3.06 2.09
CA GLN A 305 9.30 3.16 2.84
C GLN A 305 8.52 4.35 2.31
N GLY A 306 7.85 4.22 1.17
CA GLY A 306 7.19 5.36 0.56
C GLY A 306 6.65 5.09 -0.83
N GLY A 307 6.38 6.16 -1.55
CA GLY A 307 5.83 6.08 -2.90
C GLY A 307 4.34 5.78 -2.92
N ARG A 308 3.87 5.25 -4.06
CA ARG A 308 2.43 5.08 -4.36
C ARG A 308 1.68 4.16 -3.41
N SER A 309 2.35 3.23 -2.74
CA SER A 309 1.75 2.34 -1.74
C SER A 309 1.66 2.98 -0.34
N HIS A 310 2.10 4.23 -0.15
CA HIS A 310 2.18 4.89 1.16
C HIS A 310 1.52 6.27 1.18
N LEU A 311 0.61 6.58 0.24
CA LEU A 311 0.01 7.91 0.12
C LEU A 311 -1.03 8.22 1.23
N ASP A 312 -1.29 7.27 2.11
CA ASP A 312 -2.08 7.38 3.34
C ASP A 312 -1.23 7.26 4.62
N ALA A 313 0.08 7.48 4.49
CA ALA A 313 1.01 7.42 5.62
C ALA A 313 0.69 8.47 6.70
N ASP A 314 0.63 8.00 7.94
CA ASP A 314 0.45 8.87 9.11
C ASP A 314 1.75 9.60 9.51
N ILE A 315 2.91 9.04 9.16
CA ILE A 315 4.24 9.53 9.53
C ILE A 315 5.05 9.83 8.27
N LEU A 316 5.42 11.09 8.09
CA LEU A 316 6.36 11.52 7.06
C LEU A 316 7.74 11.73 7.67
N LEU A 317 8.72 10.89 7.32
CA LEU A 317 10.13 11.09 7.64
C LEU A 317 10.77 11.98 6.58
N VAL A 318 11.38 13.08 7.01
CA VAL A 318 12.00 14.07 6.12
C VAL A 318 13.48 14.19 6.41
N GLY A 319 14.29 13.67 5.48
CA GLY A 319 15.73 13.84 5.44
C GLY A 319 16.15 15.09 4.68
N GLN A 320 17.45 15.25 4.50
CA GLN A 320 18.00 16.46 3.91
C GLN A 320 17.90 16.47 2.39
N ASP A 321 18.63 15.56 1.77
CA ASP A 321 18.89 15.50 0.34
C ASP A 321 19.57 14.15 0.01
N PHE A 322 19.70 13.84 -1.27
CA PHE A 322 20.47 12.68 -1.71
C PHE A 322 21.92 13.04 -2.07
N SER A 323 22.81 12.07 -1.89
CA SER A 323 24.16 12.14 -2.43
C SER A 323 24.14 12.25 -3.97
N GLY A 324 25.32 12.47 -4.56
CA GLY A 324 25.41 12.52 -6.01
C GLY A 324 25.15 11.18 -6.69
N LEU A 325 24.85 11.26 -7.98
CA LEU A 325 24.59 10.11 -8.85
C LEU A 325 25.87 9.55 -9.49
N GLU A 326 27.03 10.17 -9.24
CA GLU A 326 28.33 9.78 -9.80
C GLU A 326 29.11 8.81 -8.91
N GLY A 327 29.98 7.99 -9.53
CA GLY A 327 30.89 7.04 -8.86
C GLY A 327 30.31 5.63 -8.67
N ASP A 328 31.08 4.73 -8.04
CA ASP A 328 30.63 3.39 -7.62
C ASP A 328 29.59 3.54 -6.50
N ASN A 329 28.39 3.99 -6.84
CA ASN A 329 27.27 4.09 -5.92
C ASN A 329 26.43 2.81 -6.07
N PRO A 330 26.48 1.88 -5.08
CA PRO A 330 25.77 0.59 -5.16
C PRO A 330 24.26 0.75 -5.36
N LEU A 331 23.71 1.89 -4.91
CA LEU A 331 22.30 2.27 -5.10
C LEU A 331 21.88 2.45 -6.57
N LEU A 332 22.85 2.73 -7.46
CA LEU A 332 22.60 3.12 -8.85
C LEU A 332 22.79 1.97 -9.83
N ASP A 333 23.72 1.05 -9.55
CA ASP A 333 23.96 -0.13 -10.39
C ASP A 333 22.81 -1.15 -10.36
N TYR A 334 21.99 -1.13 -9.31
CA TYR A 334 20.97 -2.15 -9.02
C TYR A 334 19.55 -1.83 -9.50
N GLN A 335 19.33 -0.69 -10.15
CA GLN A 335 18.00 -0.29 -10.69
C GLN A 335 17.49 -1.14 -11.86
N LYS A 336 18.15 -2.26 -12.17
CA LYS A 336 17.88 -3.00 -13.40
C LYS A 336 16.73 -3.99 -13.27
N ASP A 337 16.58 -4.76 -12.19
CA ASP A 337 15.48 -5.76 -12.12
C ASP A 337 15.04 -6.25 -10.72
N ARG A 338 15.79 -6.04 -9.63
CA ARG A 338 15.39 -6.46 -8.27
C ARG A 338 16.11 -5.61 -7.23
N PHE A 339 15.41 -4.65 -6.64
CA PHE A 339 15.99 -3.78 -5.63
C PHE A 339 15.55 -4.24 -4.23
N ASP A 340 16.50 -4.65 -3.40
CA ASP A 340 16.28 -4.88 -1.97
C ASP A 340 17.11 -3.82 -1.23
N TYR A 341 16.55 -2.61 -1.09
CA TYR A 341 17.23 -1.39 -0.57
C TYR A 341 18.14 -1.72 0.61
N LEU A 342 17.72 -2.59 1.54
CA LEU A 342 18.50 -2.88 2.75
C LEU A 342 19.43 -4.06 2.64
N LYS A 343 19.14 -5.12 1.86
CA LYS A 343 20.16 -6.15 1.60
C LYS A 343 21.34 -5.58 0.81
N ASP A 344 21.05 -4.61 -0.06
CA ASP A 344 22.04 -4.01 -0.95
C ASP A 344 22.79 -2.82 -0.28
N ILE A 345 22.18 -2.14 0.71
CA ILE A 345 22.80 -1.03 1.48
C ILE A 345 23.27 -1.49 2.87
N ALA A 346 22.93 -2.68 3.37
CA ALA A 346 23.34 -3.16 4.69
C ALA A 346 24.87 -3.08 4.84
N GLY A 347 25.31 -2.17 5.72
CA GLY A 347 26.73 -1.89 5.98
C GLY A 347 27.30 -0.66 5.25
N TYR A 348 26.60 -0.08 4.28
CA TYR A 348 27.03 1.10 3.52
C TYR A 348 26.54 2.43 4.11
N SER A 349 25.30 2.49 4.63
CA SER A 349 24.72 3.74 5.17
C SER A 349 24.56 3.69 6.69
N THR A 350 25.38 4.47 7.41
CA THR A 350 25.21 4.65 8.86
C THR A 350 23.84 5.25 9.19
N THR A 351 23.34 6.15 8.34
CA THR A 351 22.03 6.81 8.52
C THR A 351 20.90 5.77 8.53
N ASP A 352 20.86 4.88 7.54
CA ASP A 352 19.77 3.92 7.39
C ASP A 352 19.83 2.81 8.46
N ASN A 353 21.04 2.37 8.81
CA ASN A 353 21.24 1.42 9.91
C ASN A 353 20.72 1.97 11.25
N ASN A 354 21.03 3.23 11.55
CA ASN A 354 20.55 3.89 12.76
C ASN A 354 19.03 4.10 12.70
N LEU A 355 18.47 4.48 11.55
CA LEU A 355 17.02 4.61 11.39
C LEU A 355 16.27 3.32 11.69
N CYS A 356 16.79 2.16 11.28
CA CYS A 356 16.19 0.88 11.63
C CYS A 356 16.07 0.68 13.15
N GLU A 357 17.09 1.08 13.91
CA GLU A 357 17.07 1.00 15.37
C GLU A 357 16.17 2.06 16.01
N LEU A 358 16.08 3.25 15.42
CA LEU A 358 15.27 4.35 15.94
C LEU A 358 13.78 4.11 15.71
N PHE A 359 13.39 3.58 14.55
CA PHE A 359 12.01 3.24 14.25
C PHE A 359 11.49 2.06 15.08
N ALA A 360 12.35 1.15 15.53
CA ALA A 360 11.98 0.13 16.51
C ALA A 360 11.42 0.74 17.81
N GLU A 361 11.93 1.90 18.22
CA GLU A 361 11.41 2.65 19.39
C GLU A 361 10.03 3.27 19.15
N LEU A 362 9.60 3.41 17.89
CA LEU A 362 8.25 3.85 17.51
C LEU A 362 7.27 2.70 17.24
N GLY A 363 7.67 1.46 17.52
CA GLY A 363 6.85 0.27 17.28
C GLY A 363 7.01 -0.34 15.88
N PHE A 364 8.10 -0.03 15.18
CA PHE A 364 8.44 -0.60 13.87
C PHE A 364 9.71 -1.46 13.99
N PRO A 365 9.62 -2.67 14.56
CA PRO A 365 10.76 -3.42 15.09
C PRO A 365 11.78 -3.87 14.04
N ASP A 366 11.35 -3.99 12.78
CA ASP A 366 12.22 -4.45 11.72
C ASP A 366 11.90 -3.70 10.42
N LEU A 367 12.61 -2.61 10.13
CA LEU A 367 12.58 -1.98 8.80
C LEU A 367 13.46 -2.70 7.77
N ARG A 368 14.37 -3.59 8.22
CA ARG A 368 15.41 -4.23 7.39
C ARG A 368 14.86 -5.31 6.47
N ASN A 369 13.84 -6.05 6.94
CA ASN A 369 13.22 -7.13 6.18
C ASN A 369 11.83 -6.77 5.64
N ASN A 370 11.37 -5.53 5.84
CA ASN A 370 9.99 -5.11 5.62
C ASN A 370 9.92 -3.92 4.65
N ARG A 371 10.47 -4.09 3.44
CA ARG A 371 10.38 -3.09 2.38
C ARG A 371 8.90 -2.81 2.06
N ASN A 372 8.51 -1.54 2.06
CA ASN A 372 7.14 -1.11 1.80
C ASN A 372 6.04 -1.79 2.65
N THR A 373 6.40 -2.46 3.76
CA THR A 373 5.43 -3.18 4.60
C THR A 373 4.71 -2.23 5.55
N TYR A 374 5.39 -1.17 6.00
CA TYR A 374 4.79 -0.21 6.93
C TYR A 374 4.19 0.97 6.17
N ARG A 375 2.98 0.78 5.68
CA ARG A 375 2.22 1.77 4.91
C ARG A 375 1.98 3.09 5.63
N GLN A 376 1.96 3.06 6.95
CA GLN A 376 1.87 4.25 7.80
C GLN A 376 3.13 5.14 7.76
N LEU A 377 4.20 4.71 7.10
CA LEU A 377 5.46 5.44 6.95
C LEU A 377 5.62 5.96 5.51
N PHE A 378 6.05 7.20 5.35
CA PHE A 378 6.55 7.72 4.08
C PHE A 378 7.90 8.40 4.29
N PHE A 379 8.92 7.97 3.57
CA PHE A 379 10.29 8.46 3.65
C PHE A 379 10.59 9.29 2.42
N THR A 380 11.16 10.47 2.66
CA THR A 380 11.53 11.40 1.62
C THR A 380 12.64 12.32 2.10
N ASN A 381 13.28 13.01 1.17
CA ASN A 381 14.13 14.14 1.47
C ASN A 381 13.40 15.46 1.17
N PHE A 382 13.72 16.51 1.94
CA PHE A 382 13.18 17.84 1.68
C PHE A 382 13.64 18.35 0.31
N VAL A 383 14.91 18.11 -0.04
CA VAL A 383 15.45 18.36 -1.38
C VAL A 383 15.24 17.09 -2.21
N PRO A 384 14.40 17.12 -3.26
CA PRO A 384 14.06 15.91 -4.01
C PRO A 384 15.09 15.56 -5.10
N TRP A 385 16.07 16.43 -5.32
CA TRP A 385 17.11 16.30 -6.35
C TRP A 385 18.43 15.78 -5.80
N TYR A 386 19.37 15.51 -6.71
CA TYR A 386 20.65 14.87 -6.41
C TYR A 386 21.79 15.87 -6.56
N ARG A 387 22.84 15.70 -5.76
CA ARG A 387 24.02 16.57 -5.83
C ARG A 387 24.85 16.28 -7.07
N LYS A 388 25.32 17.34 -7.75
CA LYS A 388 26.22 17.20 -8.91
C LYS A 388 27.69 17.21 -8.47
N ASN A 389 28.57 16.48 -9.18
CA ASN A 389 30.03 16.51 -9.02
C ASN A 389 30.53 16.34 -7.57
N MET A 390 30.45 15.14 -6.99
CA MET A 390 30.71 14.94 -5.56
C MET A 390 32.06 14.27 -5.24
N GLU A 391 32.95 14.99 -4.55
CA GLU A 391 34.12 14.46 -3.82
C GLU A 391 33.78 14.02 -2.37
N GLY A 392 32.51 13.74 -2.03
CA GLY A 392 32.15 13.14 -0.74
C GLY A 392 30.67 13.20 -0.34
N ASN A 393 30.14 12.11 0.21
CA ASN A 393 28.70 11.88 0.49
C ASN A 393 28.16 12.51 1.80
N SER A 394 28.96 13.29 2.55
CA SER A 394 28.57 13.82 3.86
C SER A 394 28.93 15.29 4.04
N GLY A 395 28.08 16.03 4.77
CA GLY A 395 28.29 17.46 5.06
C GLY A 395 27.87 18.40 3.92
N ASN A 396 28.20 19.69 4.05
CA ASN A 396 28.01 20.74 3.03
C ASN A 396 26.58 20.94 2.50
N PHE A 397 25.56 20.67 3.31
CA PHE A 397 24.18 21.05 2.96
C PHE A 397 24.10 22.55 2.66
N ASN A 398 23.53 22.92 1.51
CA ASN A 398 23.42 24.30 1.09
C ASN A 398 22.00 24.84 1.30
N PRO A 399 21.78 25.83 2.19
CA PRO A 399 20.45 26.40 2.41
C PRO A 399 19.77 26.98 1.17
N LYS A 400 20.52 27.29 0.09
CA LYS A 400 19.95 27.71 -1.20
C LYS A 400 19.06 26.65 -1.82
N TRP A 401 19.23 25.37 -1.49
CA TRP A 401 18.40 24.27 -1.99
C TRP A 401 16.97 24.31 -1.43
N ILE A 402 16.75 24.91 -0.26
CA ILE A 402 15.44 24.91 0.42
C ILE A 402 14.39 25.68 -0.38
N ALA A 403 14.74 26.85 -0.92
CA ALA A 403 13.78 27.73 -1.59
C ALA A 403 13.11 27.08 -2.82
N PRO A 404 13.84 26.49 -3.79
CA PRO A 404 13.23 25.81 -4.92
C PRO A 404 12.50 24.51 -4.54
N SER A 405 12.89 23.83 -3.46
CA SER A 405 12.21 22.59 -3.03
C SER A 405 10.90 22.81 -2.28
N LEU A 406 10.71 24.01 -1.71
CA LEU A 406 9.55 24.33 -0.85
C LEU A 406 8.18 24.04 -1.50
N PRO A 407 7.90 24.42 -2.77
CA PRO A 407 6.60 24.15 -3.38
C PRO A 407 6.31 22.66 -3.56
N PHE A 408 7.33 21.87 -3.89
CA PHE A 408 7.21 20.42 -4.07
C PHE A 408 6.95 19.71 -2.73
N PHE A 409 7.66 20.12 -1.68
CA PHE A 409 7.43 19.60 -0.34
C PHE A 409 6.00 19.90 0.15
N LYS A 410 5.48 21.11 -0.09
CA LYS A 410 4.10 21.46 0.28
C LYS A 410 3.08 20.56 -0.41
N ARG A 411 3.22 20.37 -1.73
CA ARG A 411 2.37 19.46 -2.50
C ARG A 411 2.45 18.03 -1.98
N LEU A 412 3.64 17.55 -1.63
CA LEU A 412 3.81 16.22 -1.05
C LEU A 412 3.04 16.07 0.27
N VAL A 413 3.12 17.06 1.16
CA VAL A 413 2.36 17.08 2.42
C VAL A 413 0.86 17.14 2.17
N GLU A 414 0.40 17.91 1.21
CA GLU A 414 -1.03 18.00 0.84
C GLU A 414 -1.57 16.70 0.23
N ILE A 415 -0.74 15.95 -0.50
CA ILE A 415 -1.12 14.65 -1.07
C ILE A 415 -1.20 13.58 0.03
N ILE A 416 -0.14 13.46 0.85
CA ILE A 416 -0.05 12.39 1.85
C ILE A 416 -0.96 12.68 3.05
N GLU A 417 -1.08 13.95 3.42
CA GLU A 417 -1.81 14.43 4.61
C GLU A 417 -1.28 13.83 5.94
N PRO A 418 0.04 13.83 6.18
CA PRO A 418 0.62 13.15 7.34
C PRO A 418 0.22 13.84 8.64
N LYS A 419 -0.08 13.03 9.66
CA LYS A 419 -0.34 13.53 11.02
C LYS A 419 0.94 13.99 11.71
N ILE A 420 2.07 13.36 11.38
CA ILE A 420 3.36 13.55 12.02
C ILE A 420 4.42 13.76 10.96
N ILE A 421 5.29 14.76 11.17
CA ILE A 421 6.47 14.98 10.33
C ILE A 421 7.71 14.88 11.21
N LEU A 422 8.59 13.92 10.91
CA LEU A 422 9.85 13.69 11.62
C LEU A 422 11.00 14.35 10.83
N CYS A 423 11.56 15.45 11.35
CA CYS A 423 12.59 16.21 10.65
C CYS A 423 14.00 15.82 11.11
N LEU A 424 14.80 15.28 10.19
CA LEU A 424 16.17 14.88 10.48
C LEU A 424 17.14 16.06 10.33
N GLY A 425 17.44 16.70 11.45
CA GLY A 425 18.42 17.79 11.53
C GLY A 425 17.81 19.20 11.51
N GLN A 426 18.60 20.16 11.98
CA GLN A 426 18.15 21.53 12.24
C GLN A 426 17.66 22.25 10.98
N GLU A 427 18.39 22.15 9.88
CA GLU A 427 18.04 22.86 8.64
C GLU A 427 16.72 22.35 8.07
N ILE A 428 16.42 21.05 8.20
CA ILE A 428 15.19 20.45 7.71
C ILE A 428 14.01 20.83 8.60
N PHE A 429 14.21 20.82 9.92
CA PHE A 429 13.19 21.34 10.83
C PHE A 429 12.84 22.80 10.52
N ILE A 430 13.83 23.65 10.27
CA ILE A 430 13.60 25.06 9.88
C ILE A 430 12.86 25.15 8.53
N ALA A 431 13.24 24.33 7.55
CA ALA A 431 12.63 24.30 6.22
C ALA A 431 11.15 23.87 6.26
N VAL A 432 10.83 22.83 7.05
CA VAL A 432 9.47 22.34 7.25
C VAL A 432 8.62 23.36 8.01
N LEU A 433 9.16 24.00 9.06
CA LEU A 433 8.46 25.10 9.73
C LEU A 433 8.15 26.26 8.77
N LYS A 434 9.11 26.61 7.89
CA LYS A 434 8.90 27.63 6.86
C LYS A 434 7.81 27.22 5.86
N ALA A 435 7.69 25.94 5.53
CA ALA A 435 6.61 25.44 4.69
C ALA A 435 5.23 25.71 5.32
N GLY A 436 5.11 25.52 6.64
CA GLY A 436 3.93 25.85 7.44
C GLY A 436 3.82 27.32 7.88
N GLY A 437 4.56 28.24 7.27
CA GLY A 437 4.49 29.67 7.57
C GLY A 437 5.07 30.09 8.93
N LYS A 438 5.77 29.18 9.62
CA LYS A 438 6.43 29.46 10.91
C LYS A 438 7.89 29.80 10.72
N SER A 439 8.44 30.53 11.69
CA SER A 439 9.87 30.82 11.76
C SER A 439 10.47 30.22 13.03
N HIS A 440 11.73 29.80 12.94
CA HIS A 440 12.49 29.32 14.08
C HIS A 440 13.82 30.07 14.13
N LYS A 441 14.11 30.68 15.28
CA LYS A 441 15.41 31.34 15.49
C LYS A 441 16.46 30.27 15.73
N ARG A 442 17.56 30.33 14.97
CA ARG A 442 18.69 29.41 15.17
C ARG A 442 19.22 29.55 16.59
N GLY A 443 19.30 28.42 17.29
CA GLY A 443 19.80 28.30 18.66
C GLY A 443 20.38 26.89 18.88
N GLY A 444 20.66 26.54 20.14
CA GLY A 444 21.18 25.22 20.50
C GLY A 444 20.17 24.11 20.16
N TYR A 445 20.42 23.37 19.08
CA TYR A 445 19.45 22.44 18.51
C TYR A 445 19.06 21.28 19.45
N ASN A 446 19.98 20.81 20.30
CA ASN A 446 19.66 19.79 21.31
C ASN A 446 18.52 20.24 22.25
N LYS A 447 18.49 21.53 22.62
CA LYS A 447 17.37 22.09 23.42
C LYS A 447 16.07 22.11 22.63
N VAL A 448 16.14 22.33 21.31
CA VAL A 448 14.96 22.32 20.44
C VAL A 448 14.38 20.91 20.33
N ILE A 449 15.22 19.89 20.18
CA ILE A 449 14.81 18.47 20.22
C ILE A 449 14.08 18.17 21.53
N GLU A 450 14.61 18.65 22.66
CA GLU A 450 14.01 18.44 23.99
C GLU A 450 12.65 19.13 24.18
N THR A 451 12.34 20.21 23.44
CA THR A 451 11.01 20.85 23.50
C THR A 451 9.89 20.03 22.86
N GLY A 452 10.23 19.10 21.95
CA GLY A 452 9.26 18.25 21.27
C GLY A 452 8.56 18.93 20.08
N ALA A 453 7.35 18.47 19.77
CA ALA A 453 6.67 18.82 18.53
C ALA A 453 6.21 20.29 18.46
N VAL A 454 6.18 20.80 17.23
CA VAL A 454 5.54 22.06 16.85
C VAL A 454 4.46 21.77 15.83
N GLU A 455 3.22 22.17 16.13
CA GLU A 455 2.12 22.07 15.16
C GLU A 455 2.33 23.02 13.98
N ILE A 456 2.09 22.57 12.76
CA ILE A 456 2.06 23.43 11.56
C ILE A 456 0.79 23.18 10.75
N GLU A 457 0.50 24.12 9.84
CA GLU A 457 -0.57 23.99 8.86
C GLU A 457 0.01 24.27 7.46
N ILE A 458 -0.14 23.32 6.54
CA ILE A 458 0.21 23.45 5.13
C ILE A 458 -1.06 23.17 4.33
N GLY A 459 -1.61 24.20 3.67
CA GLY A 459 -2.94 24.09 3.07
C GLY A 459 -3.98 23.81 4.16
N SER A 460 -4.76 22.74 3.99
CA SER A 460 -5.71 22.23 5.00
C SER A 460 -5.11 21.17 5.94
N VAL A 461 -3.86 20.75 5.72
CA VAL A 461 -3.22 19.66 6.47
C VAL A 461 -2.60 20.20 7.75
N LYS A 462 -2.97 19.57 8.88
CA LYS A 462 -2.39 19.85 10.20
C LYS A 462 -1.46 18.72 10.60
N SER A 463 -0.22 19.06 10.94
CA SER A 463 0.80 18.08 11.30
C SER A 463 1.60 18.50 12.52
N ALA A 464 1.90 17.53 13.39
CA ALA A 464 2.87 17.68 14.48
C ALA A 464 4.29 17.47 13.95
N VAL A 465 5.13 18.50 14.00
CA VAL A 465 6.51 18.45 13.48
C VAL A 465 7.50 18.21 14.60
N TYR A 466 8.20 17.08 14.57
CA TYR A 466 9.21 16.73 15.57
C TYR A 466 10.63 17.06 15.08
N PRO A 467 11.37 17.91 15.81
CA PRO A 467 12.79 18.12 15.56
C PRO A 467 13.61 16.93 16.06
N LEU A 468 14.44 16.34 15.21
CA LEU A 468 15.29 15.20 15.56
C LEU A 468 16.74 15.44 15.12
N ALA A 469 17.69 14.85 15.85
CA ALA A 469 19.08 14.83 15.40
C ALA A 469 19.20 13.92 14.16
N HIS A 470 19.99 14.35 13.17
CA HIS A 470 20.24 13.54 11.98
C HIS A 470 20.93 12.20 12.37
N PRO A 471 20.46 11.04 11.91
CA PRO A 471 20.96 9.74 12.34
C PRO A 471 22.24 9.30 11.63
N GLY A 472 22.95 10.24 10.99
CA GLY A 472 24.27 9.98 10.41
C GLY A 472 25.39 10.17 11.43
N SER A 473 26.63 9.81 11.11
CA SER A 473 27.76 9.84 12.06
C SER A 473 27.98 11.20 12.72
N LEU A 474 27.91 12.30 11.95
CA LEU A 474 28.07 13.66 12.46
C LEU A 474 26.87 14.10 13.32
N GLY A 475 25.65 13.79 12.90
CA GLY A 475 24.44 14.16 13.65
C GLY A 475 24.34 13.43 14.99
N THR A 476 24.65 12.14 15.00
CA THR A 476 24.76 11.30 16.20
C THR A 476 25.84 11.84 17.15
N SER A 477 27.00 12.22 16.62
CA SER A 477 28.08 12.83 17.41
C SER A 477 27.70 14.20 17.98
N ASN A 478 26.97 15.01 17.22
CA ASN A 478 26.49 16.31 17.67
C ASN A 478 25.42 16.20 18.78
N ARG A 479 24.59 15.15 18.75
CA ARG A 479 23.54 14.94 19.75
C ARG A 479 24.09 14.78 21.18
N LYS A 480 25.26 14.15 21.33
CA LYS A 480 25.95 13.99 22.62
C LYS A 480 26.80 15.20 23.03
N ARG A 481 26.92 16.22 22.18
CA ARG A 481 27.76 17.38 22.50
C ARG A 481 27.17 18.15 23.69
N GLY A 482 27.97 18.29 24.75
CA GLY A 482 27.55 18.97 25.98
C GLY A 482 26.76 18.09 26.94
N THR A 483 26.71 16.77 26.73
CA THR A 483 26.15 15.79 27.67
C THR A 483 27.26 14.90 28.25
N SER A 484 26.97 14.18 29.34
CA SER A 484 27.87 13.15 29.89
C SER A 484 27.79 11.80 29.16
N GLU A 485 26.83 11.66 28.23
CA GLU A 485 26.60 10.42 27.48
C GLU A 485 27.65 10.25 26.37
N LYS A 486 28.18 9.04 26.25
CA LYS A 486 29.22 8.69 25.26
C LYS A 486 28.61 8.17 23.97
N ASP A 487 27.43 7.54 24.04
CA ASP A 487 26.70 7.04 22.89
C ASP A 487 25.60 8.01 22.44
N GLY A 488 25.82 8.63 21.28
CA GLY A 488 24.84 9.55 20.70
C GLY A 488 23.56 8.87 20.22
N LEU A 489 23.64 7.59 19.82
CA LEU A 489 22.47 6.85 19.32
C LEU A 489 21.50 6.53 20.46
N SER A 490 22.02 6.18 21.64
CA SER A 490 21.19 6.00 22.84
C SER A 490 20.38 7.25 23.20
N LEU A 491 20.94 8.46 23.04
CA LEU A 491 20.18 9.70 23.21
C LEU A 491 19.10 9.87 22.15
N GLN A 492 19.41 9.55 20.89
CA GLN A 492 18.40 9.59 19.81
C GLN A 492 17.27 8.59 20.08
N LYS A 493 17.57 7.35 20.52
CA LYS A 493 16.54 6.38 20.91
C LYS A 493 15.63 6.92 22.01
N ALA A 494 16.20 7.57 23.03
CA ALA A 494 15.40 8.20 24.08
C ALA A 494 14.52 9.34 23.54
N ASP A 495 15.00 10.13 22.58
CA ASP A 495 14.19 11.17 21.94
C ASP A 495 13.02 10.56 21.14
N TRP A 496 13.25 9.46 20.42
CA TRP A 496 12.22 8.76 19.64
C TRP A 496 11.20 8.05 20.53
N ARG A 497 11.63 7.45 21.65
CA ARG A 497 10.71 6.82 22.62
C ARG A 497 9.73 7.82 23.24
N LYS A 498 10.16 9.05 23.51
CA LYS A 498 9.26 10.13 23.98
C LYS A 498 8.16 10.47 22.97
N ILE A 499 8.43 10.29 21.67
CA ILE A 499 7.43 10.48 20.62
C ILE A 499 6.40 9.35 20.72
N ALA A 500 6.85 8.09 20.82
CA ALA A 500 5.96 6.94 20.99
C ALA A 500 5.06 7.09 22.23
N GLU A 501 5.64 7.48 23.38
CA GLU A 501 4.91 7.72 24.63
C GLU A 501 3.82 8.80 24.46
N LYS A 502 4.16 9.96 23.87
CA LYS A 502 3.20 11.04 23.63
C LYS A 502 2.06 10.63 22.70
N LEU A 503 2.35 9.77 21.74
CA LEU A 503 1.36 9.31 20.76
C LEU A 503 0.44 8.25 21.37
N ALA A 504 0.98 7.37 22.21
CA ALA A 504 0.18 6.47 23.04
C ALA A 504 -0.76 7.25 23.98
N ASP A 505 -0.24 8.27 24.68
CA ASP A 505 -1.05 9.12 25.59
C ASP A 505 -2.16 9.89 24.87
N ALA A 506 -1.92 10.29 23.62
CA ALA A 506 -2.92 10.95 22.77
C ALA A 506 -3.98 9.99 22.20
N GLY A 507 -3.93 8.69 22.54
CA GLY A 507 -4.79 7.66 21.96
C GLY A 507 -4.51 7.42 20.48
N ARG A 508 -3.28 7.68 20.02
CA ARG A 508 -2.81 7.50 18.64
C ARG A 508 -1.60 6.56 18.62
N PRO A 509 -1.74 5.28 19.01
CA PRO A 509 -0.63 4.34 18.90
C PRO A 509 -0.07 4.32 17.47
N LEU A 510 1.25 4.43 17.33
CA LEU A 510 1.96 4.25 16.06
C LEU A 510 2.44 2.80 15.92
N GLY A 511 2.64 2.35 14.67
CA GLY A 511 3.06 0.98 14.37
C GLY A 511 1.88 0.09 13.97
N PRO A 512 2.06 -1.24 13.88
CA PRO A 512 0.97 -2.19 13.63
C PRO A 512 -0.17 -2.04 14.65
N PHE A 513 0.13 -1.52 15.85
CA PHE A 513 -0.78 -1.21 16.96
C PHE A 513 -1.90 -0.17 16.69
N ARG A 514 -2.25 0.11 15.43
CA ARG A 514 -3.14 1.22 15.04
C ARG A 514 -4.57 1.09 15.62
N TRP A 515 -4.93 -0.03 16.24
CA TRP A 515 -6.29 -0.22 16.75
C TRP A 515 -6.34 -1.00 18.08
N MET A 516 -5.69 -0.50 19.12
CA MET A 516 -6.24 -0.75 20.47
C MET A 516 -7.46 0.15 20.69
N PRO A 517 -8.71 -0.37 20.74
CA PRO A 517 -9.76 0.34 21.46
C PRO A 517 -9.26 0.54 22.89
N ARG A 518 -9.32 1.78 23.37
CA ARG A 518 -8.91 2.23 24.71
C ARG A 518 -8.92 1.08 25.72
N VAL A 519 -7.74 0.52 26.03
CA VAL A 519 -7.59 -0.37 27.16
C VAL A 519 -7.93 0.45 28.40
N ILE A 520 -9.07 0.13 28.99
CA ILE A 520 -9.42 0.50 30.36
C ILE A 520 -8.22 0.06 31.21
N ARG A 521 -7.61 1.03 31.92
CA ARG A 521 -6.44 0.78 32.75
C ARG A 521 -6.77 -0.29 33.80
N PRO A 522 -5.86 -1.22 34.11
CA PRO A 522 -6.02 -2.20 35.19
C PRO A 522 -5.98 -1.62 36.62
N THR A 523 -6.50 -0.41 36.85
CA THR A 523 -6.42 0.25 38.17
C THR A 523 -7.73 0.76 38.73
N ASP A 524 -8.88 0.32 38.22
CA ASP A 524 -10.14 0.48 38.94
C ASP A 524 -10.60 -0.91 39.42
N VAL A 525 -10.44 -1.12 40.73
CA VAL A 525 -10.75 -2.31 41.53
C VAL A 525 -12.22 -2.72 41.43
#